data_AF-A0A959HYU2-F1
#
_entry.id   AF-A0A959HYU2-F1
#
_cell.length_a   1.000
_cell.length_b   1.000
_cell.length_c   1.000
_cell.angle_alpha   90.00
_cell.angle_beta   90.00
_cell.angle_gamma   90.00
#
_symmetry.space_group_name_H-M   'P 1'
#
loop_
_entity.id
_entity.type
_entity.pdbx_description
1 polymer ?
#
loop_
_entity_poly.entity_id
_entity_poly.type
_entity_poly.pdbx_seq_one_letter_code
_entity_poly.pdbx_strand_id
1 'polypeptide(L)'
;MATFLGIDYPTLWFLVVGGLFSGYAILDGFDLGAGALHLFLKKENSRRIALNAVGPVWDGNEVWLVIGGGALFAGFPVVYAFLFSAMYIPFMLFLAFLIFRAVSIEFRSKEPMLWWRKFWDISYSVSSVMLAFLLGVVLGNVLQGVPVGEHFSFQGHWLQFINLYAVMVGVTTVALFSMHGAIYLTMKTEGRLFAKLTL
;
A
#
# COMPACT_ATOMS: atom_id res chain seq x y z
N MET A 1 -33.81 -4.09 12.68
CA MET A 1 -32.74 -4.34 11.70
C MET A 1 -32.38 -5.80 11.77
N ALA A 2 -32.10 -6.44 10.64
CA ALA A 2 -31.61 -7.81 10.67
C ALA A 2 -30.21 -7.84 11.29
N THR A 3 -29.98 -8.80 12.17
CA THR A 3 -28.76 -8.92 12.97
C THR A 3 -28.17 -10.30 12.78
N PHE A 4 -26.85 -10.39 12.87
CA PHE A 4 -26.10 -11.63 12.89
C PHE A 4 -25.28 -11.66 14.18
N LEU A 5 -25.48 -12.68 15.02
CA LEU A 5 -24.84 -12.79 16.35
C LEU A 5 -25.06 -11.55 17.23
N GLY A 6 -26.19 -10.85 17.10
CA GLY A 6 -26.51 -9.64 17.85
C GLY A 6 -25.90 -8.34 17.30
N ILE A 7 -25.16 -8.40 16.19
CA ILE A 7 -24.60 -7.23 15.49
C ILE A 7 -25.46 -6.91 14.27
N ASP A 8 -25.79 -5.64 14.04
CA ASP A 8 -26.48 -5.19 12.84
C ASP A 8 -25.59 -5.29 11.59
N TYR A 9 -26.20 -5.55 10.43
CA TYR A 9 -25.43 -5.76 9.19
C TYR A 9 -24.48 -4.61 8.81
N PRO A 10 -24.87 -3.32 8.88
CA PRO A 10 -23.94 -2.22 8.63
C PRO A 10 -22.71 -2.29 9.50
N THR A 11 -22.87 -2.50 10.81
CA THR A 11 -21.74 -2.63 11.74
C THR A 11 -20.90 -3.86 11.43
N LEU A 12 -21.52 -5.01 11.13
CA LEU A 12 -20.80 -6.23 10.76
C LEU A 12 -19.92 -5.99 9.52
N TRP A 13 -20.48 -5.40 8.45
CA TRP A 13 -19.73 -5.10 7.23
C TRP A 13 -18.65 -4.05 7.46
N PHE A 14 -18.89 -3.07 8.34
CA PHE A 14 -17.87 -2.11 8.73
C PHE A 14 -16.67 -2.80 9.39
N LEU A 15 -16.92 -3.76 10.29
CA LEU A 15 -15.88 -4.57 10.92
C LEU A 15 -15.12 -5.44 9.91
N VAL A 16 -15.84 -6.05 8.94
CA VAL A 16 -15.22 -6.83 7.87
C VAL A 16 -14.30 -5.96 7.02
N VAL A 17 -14.80 -4.83 6.52
CA VAL A 17 -14.02 -3.88 5.71
C VAL A 17 -12.81 -3.36 6.50
N GLY A 18 -13.01 -2.93 7.74
CA GLY A 18 -11.93 -2.48 8.62
C GLY A 18 -10.88 -3.56 8.86
N GLY A 19 -11.31 -4.80 9.08
CA GLY A 19 -10.43 -5.96 9.23
C GLY A 19 -9.62 -6.27 7.96
N LEU A 20 -10.24 -6.17 6.78
CA LEU A 20 -9.57 -6.40 5.50
C LEU A 20 -8.50 -5.33 5.21
N PHE A 21 -8.81 -4.05 5.39
CA PHE A 21 -7.82 -2.99 5.19
C PHE A 21 -6.73 -2.98 6.26
N SER A 22 -7.06 -3.37 7.50
CA SER A 22 -6.05 -3.56 8.56
C SER A 22 -5.14 -4.74 8.24
N GLY A 23 -5.70 -5.86 7.77
CA GLY A 23 -4.95 -7.02 7.31
C GLY A 23 -4.02 -6.68 6.15
N TYR A 24 -4.52 -5.94 5.15
CA TYR A 24 -3.70 -5.40 4.06
C TYR A 24 -2.54 -4.53 4.59
N ALA A 25 -2.83 -3.58 5.48
CA ALA A 25 -1.81 -2.71 6.05
C ALA A 25 -0.77 -3.46 6.91
N ILE A 26 -1.14 -4.59 7.52
CA ILE A 26 -0.20 -5.44 8.26
C ILE A 26 0.65 -6.27 7.30
N LEU A 27 0.01 -6.93 6.33
CA LEU A 27 0.65 -7.91 5.46
C LEU A 27 1.45 -7.24 4.34
N ASP A 28 0.80 -6.39 3.55
CA ASP A 28 1.49 -5.68 2.46
C ASP A 28 2.30 -4.50 3.00
N GLY A 29 2.03 -4.03 4.23
CA GLY A 29 2.78 -2.94 4.85
C GLY A 29 4.27 -3.25 5.04
N PHE A 30 4.64 -4.48 5.39
CA PHE A 30 6.06 -4.86 5.45
C PHE A 30 6.69 -5.02 4.07
N ASP A 31 5.93 -5.46 3.07
CA ASP A 31 6.41 -5.60 1.70
C ASP A 31 6.69 -4.24 1.06
N LEU A 32 5.75 -3.30 1.21
CA LEU A 32 5.90 -1.90 0.85
C LEU A 32 7.06 -1.26 1.61
N GLY A 33 7.20 -1.55 2.90
CA GLY A 33 8.32 -1.09 3.71
C GLY A 33 9.68 -1.60 3.23
N ALA A 34 9.79 -2.89 2.95
CA ALA A 34 11.00 -3.50 2.43
C ALA A 34 11.38 -2.90 1.06
N GLY A 35 10.39 -2.64 0.20
CA GLY A 35 10.60 -1.95 -1.07
C GLY A 35 11.04 -0.50 -0.90
N ALA A 36 10.44 0.24 0.03
CA ALA A 36 10.85 1.61 0.35
C ALA A 36 12.31 1.68 0.83
N LEU A 37 12.76 0.68 1.60
CA LEU A 37 14.13 0.58 2.10
C LEU A 37 15.13 0.04 1.07
N HIS A 38 14.66 -0.52 -0.06
CA HIS A 38 15.46 -1.29 -1.00
C HIS A 38 16.69 -0.55 -1.53
N LEU A 39 16.54 0.73 -1.91
CA LEU A 39 17.65 1.53 -2.44
C LEU A 39 18.70 1.91 -1.39
N PHE A 40 18.34 1.92 -0.11
CA PHE A 40 19.27 2.17 1.00
C PHE A 40 20.21 0.97 1.24
N LEU A 41 19.85 -0.22 0.75
CA LEU A 41 20.71 -1.39 0.75
C LEU A 41 21.82 -1.23 -0.31
N LYS A 42 23.04 -0.86 0.12
CA LYS A 42 24.15 -0.55 -0.80
C LYS A 42 24.73 -1.75 -1.56
N LYS A 43 24.57 -2.98 -1.04
CA LYS A 43 25.16 -4.19 -1.64
C LYS A 43 24.12 -4.92 -2.48
N GLU A 44 24.49 -5.34 -3.68
CA GLU A 44 23.63 -6.14 -4.58
C GLU A 44 23.12 -7.41 -3.89
N ASN A 45 23.99 -8.10 -3.14
CA ASN A 45 23.59 -9.29 -2.39
C ASN A 45 22.53 -8.96 -1.32
N SER A 46 22.65 -7.80 -0.64
CA SER A 46 21.67 -7.37 0.36
C SER A 46 20.31 -7.07 -0.27
N ARG A 47 20.29 -6.39 -1.42
CA ARG A 47 19.07 -6.13 -2.21
C ARG A 47 18.40 -7.42 -2.64
N ARG A 48 19.19 -8.37 -3.14
CA ARG A 48 18.68 -9.67 -3.58
C ARG A 48 18.09 -10.49 -2.42
N ILE A 49 18.76 -10.50 -1.27
CA ILE A 49 18.25 -11.19 -0.07
C ILE A 49 16.93 -10.56 0.39
N ALA A 50 16.85 -9.23 0.47
CA ALA A 50 15.63 -8.54 0.88
C ALA A 50 14.47 -8.83 -0.08
N LEU A 51 14.70 -8.74 -1.39
CA LEU A 51 13.68 -9.04 -2.39
C LEU A 51 13.24 -10.51 -2.36
N ASN A 52 14.16 -11.45 -2.14
CA ASN A 52 13.83 -12.87 -1.98
C ASN A 52 13.05 -13.18 -0.68
N ALA A 53 13.17 -12.34 0.35
CA ALA A 53 12.40 -12.50 1.58
C ALA A 53 10.91 -12.12 1.42
N VAL A 54 10.62 -11.23 0.46
CA VAL A 54 9.28 -10.72 0.13
C VAL A 54 8.65 -11.50 -1.04
N GLY A 55 9.46 -11.94 -2.01
CA GLY A 55 9.04 -12.60 -3.24
C GLY A 55 7.99 -13.72 -3.08
N PRO A 56 8.07 -14.61 -2.08
CA PRO A 56 7.09 -15.69 -1.92
C PRO A 56 5.72 -15.26 -1.37
N VAL A 57 5.58 -14.06 -0.82
CA VAL A 57 4.37 -13.66 -0.05
C VAL A 57 3.64 -12.43 -0.62
N TRP A 58 4.34 -11.54 -1.32
CA TRP A 58 3.76 -10.25 -1.75
C TRP A 58 2.49 -10.37 -2.60
N ASP A 59 2.46 -11.33 -3.53
CA ASP A 59 1.30 -11.51 -4.43
C ASP A 59 0.07 -11.99 -3.65
N GLY A 60 0.27 -12.81 -2.62
CA GLY A 60 -0.80 -13.22 -1.70
C GLY A 60 -1.28 -12.08 -0.80
N ASN A 61 -0.37 -11.19 -0.39
CA ASN A 61 -0.70 -10.03 0.43
C ASN A 61 -1.55 -9.01 -0.34
N GLU A 62 -1.34 -8.84 -1.64
CA GLU A 62 -2.16 -7.97 -2.51
C GLU A 62 -3.61 -8.41 -2.61
N VAL A 63 -3.90 -9.70 -2.46
CA VAL A 63 -5.27 -10.20 -2.47
C VAL A 63 -6.12 -9.53 -1.40
N TRP A 64 -5.55 -9.14 -0.26
CA TRP A 64 -6.25 -8.42 0.81
C TRP A 64 -6.80 -7.08 0.35
N LEU A 65 -6.08 -6.36 -0.50
CA LEU A 65 -6.56 -5.12 -1.10
C LEU A 65 -7.72 -5.38 -2.06
N VAL A 66 -7.60 -6.40 -2.90
CA VAL A 66 -8.61 -6.76 -3.90
C VAL A 66 -9.93 -7.15 -3.21
N ILE A 67 -9.87 -8.02 -2.20
CA ILE A 67 -11.07 -8.40 -1.44
C ILE A 67 -11.59 -7.24 -0.59
N GLY A 68 -10.72 -6.34 -0.10
CA GLY A 68 -11.13 -5.11 0.59
C GLY A 68 -11.96 -4.20 -0.32
N GLY A 69 -11.53 -4.01 -1.56
CA GLY A 69 -12.31 -3.31 -2.60
C GLY A 69 -13.63 -4.01 -2.92
N GLY A 70 -13.60 -5.34 -3.08
CA GLY A 70 -14.82 -6.14 -3.31
C GLY A 70 -15.80 -6.10 -2.14
N ALA A 71 -15.31 -6.10 -0.90
CA ALA A 71 -16.13 -5.99 0.30
C ALA A 71 -16.75 -4.60 0.45
N LEU A 72 -16.03 -3.54 0.08
CA LEU A 72 -16.61 -2.19 -0.02
C LEU A 72 -17.73 -2.14 -1.05
N PHE A 73 -17.53 -2.75 -2.23
CA PHE A 73 -18.56 -2.82 -3.26
C PHE A 73 -19.81 -3.59 -2.79
N ALA A 74 -19.63 -4.70 -2.09
CA ALA A 74 -20.73 -5.54 -1.60
C ALA A 74 -21.45 -4.94 -0.37
N GLY A 75 -20.71 -4.44 0.61
CA GLY A 75 -21.24 -3.94 1.88
C GLY A 75 -21.64 -2.47 1.86
N PHE A 76 -20.92 -1.63 1.12
CA PHE A 76 -21.11 -0.17 1.06
C PHE A 76 -20.99 0.38 -0.38
N PRO A 77 -21.87 -0.03 -1.31
CA PRO A 77 -21.74 0.28 -2.73
C PRO A 77 -21.70 1.79 -3.05
N VAL A 78 -22.45 2.61 -2.29
CA VAL A 78 -22.44 4.07 -2.44
C VAL A 78 -21.08 4.67 -2.07
N VAL A 79 -20.46 4.19 -0.98
CA VAL A 79 -19.12 4.61 -0.56
C VAL A 79 -18.07 4.18 -1.58
N TYR A 80 -18.16 2.95 -2.07
CA TYR A 80 -17.30 2.45 -3.14
C TYR A 80 -17.37 3.34 -4.39
N ALA A 81 -18.58 3.58 -4.91
CA ALA A 81 -18.77 4.38 -6.10
C ALA A 81 -18.28 5.82 -5.91
N PHE A 82 -18.60 6.44 -4.76
CA PHE A 82 -18.17 7.80 -4.46
C PHE A 82 -16.64 7.92 -4.34
N LEU A 83 -15.98 7.07 -3.54
CA LEU A 83 -14.53 7.18 -3.33
C LEU A 83 -13.75 6.97 -4.63
N PHE A 84 -14.06 5.92 -5.39
CA PHE A 84 -13.36 5.63 -6.64
C PHE A 84 -13.60 6.70 -7.73
N SER A 85 -14.78 7.31 -7.77
CA SER A 85 -15.07 8.40 -8.70
C SER A 85 -14.46 9.74 -8.26
N ALA A 86 -14.58 10.10 -6.98
CA ALA A 86 -14.03 11.32 -6.42
C ALA A 86 -12.50 11.33 -6.49
N MET A 87 -11.85 10.24 -6.07
CA MET A 87 -10.39 10.09 -6.04
C MET A 87 -9.85 9.34 -7.25
N TYR A 88 -10.48 9.51 -8.42
CA TYR A 88 -10.11 8.81 -9.66
C TYR A 88 -8.60 8.91 -9.96
N ILE A 89 -8.04 10.12 -9.95
CA ILE A 89 -6.61 10.34 -10.25
C ILE A 89 -5.71 9.64 -9.21
N PRO A 90 -5.88 9.83 -7.88
CA PRO A 90 -5.16 9.05 -6.88
C PRO A 90 -5.24 7.53 -7.08
N PHE A 91 -6.42 6.97 -7.37
CA PHE A 91 -6.58 5.52 -7.57
C PHE A 91 -5.92 5.03 -8.86
N MET A 92 -5.96 5.80 -9.95
CA MET A 92 -5.26 5.44 -11.19
C MET A 92 -3.74 5.45 -11.01
N LEU A 93 -3.21 6.41 -10.24
CA LEU A 93 -1.80 6.43 -9.86
C LEU A 93 -1.45 5.23 -8.97
N PHE A 94 -2.30 4.91 -7.99
CA PHE A 94 -2.13 3.76 -7.12
C PHE A 94 -2.04 2.46 -7.95
N LEU A 95 -2.97 2.25 -8.87
CA LEU A 95 -2.97 1.09 -9.77
C LEU A 95 -1.72 1.03 -10.65
N ALA A 96 -1.27 2.16 -11.20
CA ALA A 96 -0.05 2.21 -11.99
C ALA A 96 1.17 1.77 -11.16
N PHE A 97 1.29 2.24 -9.92
CA PHE A 97 2.39 1.83 -9.03
C PHE A 97 2.28 0.37 -8.59
N LEU A 98 1.07 -0.18 -8.41
CA LEU A 98 0.89 -1.62 -8.17
C LEU A 98 1.48 -2.45 -9.32
N ILE A 99 1.17 -2.07 -10.56
CA ILE A 99 1.70 -2.74 -11.75
C ILE A 99 3.22 -2.62 -11.79
N PHE A 100 3.77 -1.41 -11.61
CA PHE A 100 5.22 -1.22 -11.61
C PHE A 100 5.90 -2.03 -10.51
N ARG A 101 5.31 -2.13 -9.32
CA ARG A 101 5.86 -2.93 -8.22
C ARG A 101 5.94 -4.40 -8.61
N ALA A 102 4.82 -4.98 -9.04
CA ALA A 102 4.74 -6.38 -9.47
C ALA A 102 5.75 -6.72 -10.57
N VAL A 103 5.78 -5.90 -11.62
CA VAL A 103 6.71 -6.11 -12.74
C VAL A 103 8.16 -5.96 -12.27
N SER A 104 8.47 -5.02 -11.38
CA SER A 104 9.84 -4.83 -10.88
C SER A 104 10.35 -6.05 -10.12
N ILE A 105 9.52 -6.69 -9.29
CA ILE A 105 9.90 -7.90 -8.54
C ILE A 105 10.22 -9.04 -9.51
N GLU A 106 9.34 -9.29 -10.47
CA GLU A 106 9.44 -10.40 -11.42
C GLU A 106 10.56 -10.21 -12.46
N PHE A 107 10.75 -8.97 -12.94
CA PHE A 107 11.61 -8.70 -14.09
C PHE A 107 13.05 -8.40 -13.69
N ARG A 108 13.30 -7.92 -12.45
CA ARG A 108 14.63 -7.52 -11.98
C ARG A 108 15.71 -8.55 -12.27
N SER A 109 15.42 -9.84 -12.07
CA SER A 109 16.39 -10.94 -12.18
C SER A 109 16.41 -11.61 -13.56
N LYS A 110 15.62 -11.14 -14.53
CA LYS A 110 15.55 -11.75 -15.87
C LYS A 110 16.77 -11.44 -16.73
N GLU A 111 17.36 -10.26 -16.58
CA GLU A 111 18.54 -9.86 -17.33
C GLU A 111 19.73 -9.49 -16.42
N PRO A 112 20.98 -9.81 -16.82
CA PRO A 112 22.16 -9.56 -15.99
C PRO A 112 22.67 -8.11 -16.06
N MET A 113 22.19 -7.32 -17.02
CA MET A 113 22.68 -5.97 -17.29
C MET A 113 22.49 -5.02 -16.09
N LEU A 114 23.52 -4.22 -15.79
CA LEU A 114 23.49 -3.31 -14.63
C LEU A 114 22.39 -2.25 -14.75
N TRP A 115 22.17 -1.71 -15.94
CA TRP A 115 21.12 -0.70 -16.17
C TRP A 115 19.72 -1.30 -15.95
N TRP A 116 19.51 -2.55 -16.37
CA TRP A 116 18.26 -3.29 -16.18
C TRP A 116 17.94 -3.47 -14.70
N ARG A 117 18.90 -4.01 -13.93
CA ARG A 117 18.73 -4.20 -12.48
C ARG A 117 18.52 -2.89 -11.75
N LYS A 118 19.25 -1.84 -12.12
CA LYS A 118 19.08 -0.49 -11.52
C LYS A 118 17.71 0.09 -11.82
N PHE A 119 17.22 -0.05 -13.06
CA PHE A 119 15.90 0.43 -13.44
C PHE A 119 14.81 -0.23 -12.57
N TRP A 120 14.84 -1.56 -12.45
CA TRP A 120 13.87 -2.28 -11.62
C TRP A 120 14.07 -2.06 -10.11
N ASP A 121 15.30 -1.87 -9.63
CA ASP A 121 15.57 -1.47 -8.24
C ASP A 121 14.91 -0.12 -7.90
N ILE A 122 15.05 0.86 -8.80
CA ILE A 122 14.47 2.19 -8.62
C ILE A 122 12.95 2.13 -8.74
N SER A 123 12.43 1.44 -9.77
CA SER A 123 11.00 1.27 -9.98
C SER A 123 10.33 0.58 -8.79
N TYR A 124 10.93 -0.49 -8.26
CA TYR A 124 10.44 -1.19 -7.05
C TYR A 124 10.38 -0.24 -5.85
N SER A 125 11.45 0.50 -5.58
CA SER A 125 11.49 1.38 -4.42
C SER A 125 10.54 2.57 -4.53
N VAL A 126 10.49 3.23 -5.69
CA VAL A 126 9.58 4.36 -5.93
C VAL A 126 8.14 3.92 -5.89
N SER A 127 7.79 2.80 -6.53
CA SER A 127 6.41 2.28 -6.49
C SER A 127 5.98 1.93 -5.06
N SER A 128 6.82 1.25 -4.28
CA SER A 128 6.52 0.93 -2.89
C SER A 128 6.33 2.17 -2.01
N VAL A 129 7.18 3.19 -2.14
CA VAL A 129 7.02 4.47 -1.43
C VAL A 129 5.72 5.16 -1.83
N MET A 130 5.45 5.24 -3.14
CA MET A 130 4.27 5.92 -3.66
C MET A 130 2.97 5.22 -3.28
N LEU A 131 2.93 3.89 -3.25
CA LEU A 131 1.78 3.12 -2.78
C LEU A 131 1.49 3.39 -1.30
N ALA A 132 2.51 3.31 -0.44
CA ALA A 132 2.36 3.62 0.97
C ALA A 132 1.91 5.07 1.20
N PHE A 133 2.49 6.02 0.46
CA PHE A 133 2.12 7.43 0.53
C PHE A 133 0.69 7.68 0.08
N LEU A 134 0.28 7.15 -1.08
CA LEU A 134 -1.06 7.32 -1.63
C LEU A 134 -2.12 6.68 -0.74
N LEU A 135 -1.83 5.53 -0.12
CA LEU A 135 -2.73 4.92 0.87
C LEU A 135 -3.00 5.87 2.05
N GLY A 136 -1.94 6.49 2.58
CA GLY A 136 -2.08 7.49 3.64
C GLY A 136 -2.78 8.76 3.20
N VAL A 137 -2.56 9.22 1.96
CA VAL A 137 -3.29 10.36 1.38
C VAL A 137 -4.79 10.06 1.28
N VAL A 138 -5.17 8.87 0.80
CA VAL A 138 -6.57 8.43 0.75
C VAL A 138 -7.17 8.42 2.15
N LEU A 139 -6.51 7.77 3.11
CA LEU A 139 -6.98 7.70 4.48
C LEU A 139 -7.11 9.09 5.13
N GLY A 140 -6.13 9.97 4.94
CA GLY A 140 -6.14 11.33 5.48
C GLY A 140 -7.31 12.16 4.94
N ASN A 141 -7.64 12.03 3.65
CA ASN A 141 -8.80 12.71 3.07
C ASN A 141 -10.13 12.11 3.54
N VAL A 142 -10.21 10.79 3.72
CA VAL A 142 -11.40 10.15 4.30
C VAL A 142 -11.65 10.66 5.72
N LEU A 143 -10.59 10.81 6.53
CA LEU A 143 -10.68 11.31 7.90
C LEU A 143 -11.03 12.81 7.96
N GLN A 144 -10.45 13.62 7.07
CA GLN A 144 -10.74 15.06 7.00
C GLN A 144 -12.13 15.35 6.42
N GLY A 145 -12.67 14.42 5.65
CA GLY A 145 -13.92 14.55 4.91
C GLY A 145 -13.70 15.05 3.48
N VAL A 146 -14.48 14.48 2.56
CA VAL A 146 -14.47 14.85 1.14
C VAL A 146 -15.78 15.58 0.83
N PRO A 147 -15.77 16.70 0.08
CA PRO A 147 -17.00 17.40 -0.28
C PRO A 147 -17.89 16.52 -1.16
N VAL A 148 -19.07 16.19 -0.64
CA VAL A 148 -20.12 15.42 -1.33
C VAL A 148 -21.22 16.38 -1.75
N GLY A 149 -21.43 16.48 -3.06
CA GLY A 149 -22.51 17.26 -3.66
C GLY A 149 -23.80 16.49 -3.82
N GLU A 150 -24.75 17.09 -4.54
CA GLU A 150 -26.00 16.42 -4.90
C GLU A 150 -25.74 15.11 -5.66
N HIS A 151 -26.59 14.11 -5.43
CA HIS A 151 -26.47 12.75 -6.00
C HIS A 151 -25.14 12.04 -5.72
N PHE A 152 -24.47 12.35 -4.61
CA PHE A 152 -23.14 11.82 -4.29
C PHE A 152 -22.10 12.15 -5.37
N SER A 153 -22.23 13.31 -6.02
CA SER A 153 -21.22 13.79 -6.96
C SER A 153 -20.08 14.48 -6.22
N PHE A 154 -18.86 14.32 -6.72
CA PHE A 154 -17.71 15.05 -6.23
C PHE A 154 -17.71 16.48 -6.81
N GLN A 155 -17.71 17.50 -5.95
CA GLN A 155 -17.74 18.92 -6.38
C GLN A 155 -16.38 19.63 -6.25
N GLY A 156 -15.30 18.88 -6.03
CA GLY A 156 -13.97 19.43 -5.78
C GLY A 156 -13.03 19.38 -6.99
N HIS A 157 -11.76 19.70 -6.72
CA HIS A 157 -10.66 19.55 -7.67
C HIS A 157 -9.72 18.45 -7.17
N TRP A 158 -9.14 17.65 -8.06
CA TRP A 158 -8.27 16.53 -7.64
C TRP A 158 -7.05 16.96 -6.80
N LEU A 159 -6.55 18.19 -6.99
CA LEU A 159 -5.44 18.76 -6.21
C LEU A 159 -5.78 18.93 -4.73
N GLN A 160 -7.07 19.02 -4.36
CA GLN A 160 -7.48 19.20 -2.96
C GLN A 160 -7.14 17.98 -2.08
N PHE A 161 -6.95 16.82 -2.70
CA PHE A 161 -6.53 15.61 -1.99
C PHE A 161 -5.07 15.68 -1.53
N ILE A 162 -4.27 16.58 -2.12
CA ILE A 162 -2.87 16.83 -1.72
C ILE A 162 -2.84 18.06 -0.79
N ASN A 163 -3.61 18.00 0.28
CA ASN A 163 -3.57 19.00 1.34
C ASN A 163 -2.54 18.61 2.42
N LEU A 164 -2.15 19.56 3.27
CA LEU A 164 -1.11 19.34 4.28
C LEU A 164 -1.43 18.18 5.22
N TYR A 165 -2.70 18.02 5.63
CA TYR A 165 -3.10 16.93 6.52
C TYR A 165 -2.93 15.57 5.85
N ALA A 166 -3.46 15.41 4.63
CA ALA A 166 -3.31 14.19 3.85
C ALA A 166 -1.85 13.85 3.53
N VAL A 167 -1.02 14.85 3.23
CA VAL A 167 0.42 14.68 3.01
C VAL A 167 1.13 14.21 4.30
N MET A 168 0.80 14.79 5.46
CA MET A 168 1.35 14.34 6.75
C MET A 168 0.97 12.90 7.05
N VAL A 169 -0.29 12.51 6.79
CA VAL A 169 -0.72 11.11 6.95
C VAL A 169 0.02 10.21 5.97
N GLY A 170 0.16 10.60 4.69
CA GLY A 170 0.94 9.88 3.68
C GLY A 170 2.39 9.63 4.10
N VAL A 171 3.10 10.68 4.54
CA VAL A 171 4.49 10.55 5.04
C VAL A 171 4.56 9.66 6.27
N THR A 172 3.58 9.78 7.18
CA THR A 172 3.49 8.94 8.37
C THR A 172 3.29 7.46 7.99
N THR A 173 2.44 7.17 7.01
CA THR A 173 2.23 5.80 6.50
C THR A 173 3.49 5.23 5.87
N VAL A 174 4.24 6.02 5.08
CA VAL A 174 5.54 5.59 4.54
C VAL A 174 6.52 5.26 5.66
N ALA A 175 6.62 6.11 6.69
CA ALA A 175 7.51 5.87 7.82
C ALA A 175 7.12 4.62 8.61
N LEU A 176 5.82 4.43 8.88
CA LEU A 176 5.29 3.27 9.60
C LEU A 176 5.54 1.97 8.82
N PHE A 177 5.26 1.95 7.52
CA PHE A 177 5.52 0.78 6.69
C PHE A 177 7.02 0.53 6.54
N SER A 178 7.85 1.55 6.38
CA SER A 178 9.31 1.39 6.37
C SER A 178 9.84 0.77 7.66
N MET A 179 9.34 1.20 8.82
CA MET A 179 9.65 0.57 10.11
C MET A 179 9.20 -0.89 10.15
N HIS A 180 7.98 -1.20 9.71
CA HIS A 180 7.47 -2.57 9.65
C HIS A 180 8.34 -3.45 8.74
N GLY A 181 8.66 -2.97 7.53
CA GLY A 181 9.56 -3.66 6.59
C GLY A 181 10.96 -3.89 7.17
N ALA A 182 11.53 -2.92 7.91
CA ALA A 182 12.80 -3.10 8.59
C ALA A 182 12.73 -4.23 9.64
N ILE A 183 11.67 -4.27 10.44
CA ILE A 183 11.44 -5.33 11.44
C ILE A 183 11.32 -6.69 10.75
N TYR A 184 10.51 -6.78 9.70
CA TYR A 184 10.33 -8.01 8.92
C TYR A 184 11.64 -8.51 8.31
N LEU A 185 12.40 -7.62 7.65
CA LEU A 185 13.70 -7.96 7.08
C LEU A 185 14.70 -8.37 8.17
N THR A 186 14.66 -7.75 9.34
CA THR A 186 15.51 -8.15 10.48
C THR A 186 15.19 -9.57 10.94
N MET A 187 13.90 -9.95 11.00
CA MET A 187 13.50 -11.31 11.36
C MET A 187 13.86 -12.36 10.29
N LYS A 188 13.98 -11.94 9.03
CA LYS A 188 14.22 -12.84 7.88
C LYS A 188 15.66 -12.86 7.40
N THR A 189 16.54 -12.04 7.97
CA THR A 189 17.94 -11.93 7.54
C THR A 189 18.91 -12.16 8.69
N GLU A 190 20.08 -12.72 8.37
CA GLU A 190 21.17 -12.92 9.32
C GLU A 190 22.44 -12.17 8.89
N GLY A 191 23.42 -12.08 9.80
CA GLY A 191 24.76 -11.56 9.50
C GLY A 191 24.81 -10.04 9.21
N ARG A 192 25.55 -9.63 8.17
CA ARG A 192 25.84 -8.20 7.90
C ARG A 192 24.61 -7.38 7.48
N LEU A 193 23.56 -8.01 6.97
CA LEU A 193 22.31 -7.32 6.64
C LEU A 193 21.48 -7.08 7.90
N PHE A 194 21.36 -8.10 8.75
CA PHE A 194 20.76 -8.00 10.09
C PHE A 194 21.39 -6.86 10.90
N ALA A 195 22.72 -6.85 11.01
CA ALA A 195 23.45 -5.82 11.79
C ALA A 195 23.27 -4.38 11.28
N LYS A 196 22.80 -4.18 10.06
CA LYS A 196 22.51 -2.84 9.52
C LYS A 196 21.07 -2.40 9.75
N LEU A 197 20.16 -3.33 9.94
CA LEU A 197 18.74 -3.04 10.19
C LEU A 197 18.47 -2.80 11.68
N THR A 198 19.39 -3.21 12.56
CA THR A 198 19.29 -3.09 14.02
C THR A 198 20.08 -1.93 14.64
N LEU A 199 20.82 -1.17 13.83
CA LEU A 199 21.55 0.06 14.22
C LEU A 199 20.73 1.30 13.85
#